data_AF-A0A0V8HJK0-F1
#
_entry.id   AF-A0A0V8HJK0-F1
#
_cell.length_a   1.000
_cell.length_b   1.000
_cell.length_c   1.000
_cell.angle_alpha   90.00
_cell.angle_beta   90.00
_cell.angle_gamma   90.00
#
_symmetry.space_group_name_H-M   'P 1'
#
loop_
_entity.id
_entity.type
_entity.pdbx_description
1 polymer ?
#
loop_
_entity_poly.entity_id
_entity_poly.type
_entity_poly.pdbx_seq_one_letter_code
_entity_poly.pdbx_strand_id
1 'polypeptide(L)' 'MDTHRSKKISKLYRKMITSEKTKAFLIYKGLDEKTKEELHTFMKDMNSPHYEMLIDKTI' A
#
# COMPACT_ATOMS: atom_id res chain seq x y z
N MET A 1 -8.82 -20.59 23.43
CA MET A 1 -8.82 -19.96 22.10
C MET A 1 -7.88 -18.78 22.10
N ASP A 2 -7.06 -18.63 21.07
CA ASP A 2 -5.99 -17.64 20.95
C ASP A 2 -6.54 -16.22 20.69
N THR A 3 -7.14 -15.62 21.73
CA THR A 3 -7.96 -14.39 21.67
C THR A 3 -7.16 -13.17 21.20
N HIS A 4 -5.85 -13.14 21.49
CA HIS A 4 -4.97 -12.04 21.09
C HIS A 4 -4.66 -12.07 19.59
N ARG A 5 -4.43 -13.26 19.02
CA ARG A 5 -4.23 -13.46 17.57
C ARG A 5 -5.47 -13.07 16.79
N SER A 6 -6.65 -13.51 17.24
CA SER A 6 -7.93 -13.17 16.60
C SER A 6 -8.18 -11.65 16.56
N LYS A 7 -7.98 -10.94 17.68
CA LYS A 7 -8.14 -9.47 17.73
C LYS A 7 -7.21 -8.73 16.77
N LYS A 8 -5.96 -9.17 16.63
CA LYS A 8 -5.00 -8.58 15.69
C LYS A 8 -5.44 -8.75 14.24
N ILE A 9 -5.92 -9.94 13.87
CA ILE A 9 -6.43 -10.23 12.53
C ILE A 9 -7.66 -9.37 12.23
N SER A 10 -8.63 -9.28 13.15
CA SER A 10 -9.82 -8.45 12.96
C SER A 10 -9.49 -6.96 12.81
N LYS A 11 -8.51 -6.46 13.57
CA LYS A 11 -8.04 -5.07 13.44
C LYS A 11 -7.38 -4.82 12.08
N LEU A 12 -6.57 -5.76 11.60
CA LEU A 12 -5.94 -5.68 10.29
C LEU A 12 -7.00 -5.70 9.18
N TYR A 13 -7.95 -6.63 9.24
CA TYR A 13 -9.06 -6.72 8.29
C TYR A 13 -9.85 -5.41 8.21
N ARG A 14 -10.20 -4.84 9.37
CA ARG A 14 -10.88 -3.54 9.44
C ARG A 14 -10.05 -2.46 8.76
N LYS A 15 -8.74 -2.39 9.04
CA LYS A 15 -7.84 -1.40 8.41
C LYS A 15 -7.77 -1.57 6.89
N MET A 16 -7.75 -2.80 6.37
CA MET A 16 -7.76 -3.07 4.93
C MET A 16 -9.04 -2.56 4.24
N ILE A 17 -10.21 -2.73 4.86
CA ILE A 17 -11.47 -2.31 4.25
C ILE A 17 -11.76 -0.80 4.43
N THR A 18 -11.25 -0.16 5.50
CA THR A 18 -11.57 1.24 5.82
C THR A 18 -10.51 2.27 5.41
N SER A 19 -9.26 1.86 5.13
CA SER A 19 -8.17 2.80 4.82
C SER A 19 -7.79 2.73 3.35
N GLU A 20 -8.10 3.77 2.59
CA GLU A 20 -7.71 3.90 1.18
C GLU A 20 -6.18 3.79 0.98
N LYS A 21 -5.39 4.38 1.90
CA LYS A 21 -3.93 4.23 1.90
C LYS A 21 -3.49 2.77 2.04
N THR A 22 -4.17 1.99 2.90
CA THR A 22 -3.85 0.57 3.10
C THR A 22 -4.23 -0.25 1.87
N LYS A 23 -5.36 0.05 1.22
CA LYS A 23 -5.76 -0.60 -0.04
C LYS A 23 -4.74 -0.30 -1.15
N ALA A 24 -4.39 0.97 -1.35
CA ALA A 24 -3.42 1.39 -2.36
C ALA A 24 -2.07 0.69 -2.16
N PHE A 25 -1.60 0.59 -0.91
CA PHE A 25 -0.37 -0.13 -0.59
C PHE A 25 -0.43 -1.63 -0.95
N LEU A 26 -1.54 -2.31 -0.61
CA LEU A 26 -1.70 -3.74 -0.92
C LEU A 26 -1.76 -3.98 -2.43
N ILE A 27 -2.47 -3.12 -3.17
CA ILE A 27 -2.51 -3.16 -4.64
C ILE A 27 -1.10 -3.00 -5.19
N TYR A 28 -0.37 -1.96 -4.75
CA TYR A 28 1.00 -1.69 -5.18
C TYR A 28 1.96 -2.85 -4.89
N LYS A 29 1.84 -3.50 -3.71
CA LYS A 29 2.65 -4.68 -3.37
C LYS A 29 2.36 -5.90 -4.24
N GLY A 30 1.14 -5.99 -4.79
CA GLY A 30 0.74 -7.06 -5.71
C GLY A 30 1.17 -6.84 -7.16
N LEU A 31 1.68 -5.66 -7.52
CA LEU A 31 2.17 -5.39 -8.88
C LEU A 31 3.51 -6.06 -9.13
N ASP A 32 3.75 -6.47 -10.37
CA ASP A 32 5.07 -6.88 -10.83
C ASP A 32 6.01 -5.65 -10.93
N GLU A 33 7.31 -5.92 -10.97
CA GLU A 33 8.32 -4.87 -10.88
C GLU A 33 8.30 -3.93 -12.09
N LYS A 34 8.00 -4.44 -13.29
CA LYS A 34 7.88 -3.63 -14.50
C LYS A 34 6.71 -2.66 -14.39
N THR A 35 5.55 -3.14 -13.94
CA THR A 35 4.38 -2.27 -13.72
C THR A 35 4.64 -1.21 -12.63
N LYS A 36 5.44 -1.53 -11.60
CA LYS A 36 5.85 -0.52 -10.61
C LYS A 36 6.75 0.54 -11.23
N GLU A 37 7.73 0.15 -12.04
CA GLU A 37 8.63 1.09 -12.73
C GLU A 37 7.87 2.02 -13.68
N GLU A 38 6.90 1.50 -14.43
CA GLU A 38 6.00 2.30 -15.27
C GLU A 38 5.18 3.28 -14.42
N LEU A 39 4.60 2.82 -13.31
CA LEU A 39 3.85 3.66 -12.38
C LEU A 39 4.72 4.79 -11.80
N HIS A 40 5.96 4.50 -11.41
CA HIS A 40 6.92 5.51 -10.94
C HIS A 40 7.22 6.55 -12.01
N THR A 41 7.43 6.11 -13.25
CA THR A 41 7.69 7.01 -14.39
C THR A 41 6.51 7.94 -14.62
N PHE A 42 5.28 7.41 -14.67
CA PHE A 42 4.08 8.24 -14.83
C PHE A 42 3.86 9.21 -13.67
N MET A 43 4.10 8.78 -12.44
CA MET A 43 3.94 9.65 -11.27
C MET A 43 4.97 10.78 -11.22
N LYS A 44 6.20 10.51 -11.68
CA LYS A 44 7.25 11.52 -11.85
C LYS A 44 6.87 12.54 -12.91
N ASP A 45 6.37 12.09 -14.06
CA ASP A 45 5.96 12.96 -15.17
C ASP A 45 4.75 13.83 -14.81
N MET A 46 3.86 13.33 -13.96
CA MET A 46 2.71 14.08 -13.43
C MET A 46 3.06 15.04 -12.28
N ASN A 47 4.33 15.08 -11.86
CA ASN A 47 4.80 15.84 -10.70
C ASN A 47 3.96 15.58 -9.43
N SER A 48 3.56 14.31 -9.23
CA SER A 48 2.63 13.94 -8.16
C SER A 48 3.30 14.09 -6.79
N PRO A 49 2.69 14.81 -5.84
CA PRO A 49 3.22 14.96 -4.48
C PRO A 49 3.25 13.62 -3.70
N HIS A 50 2.62 12.58 -4.23
CA HIS A 50 2.58 11.25 -3.62
C HIS A 50 3.68 10.31 -4.14
N TYR A 51 4.48 10.75 -5.11
CA TYR A 51 5.61 9.99 -5.65
C TYR A 51 6.66 9.67 -4.58
N GLU A 52 7.04 10.67 -3.78
CA GLU A 52 8.02 10.50 -2.69
C GLU A 52 7.53 9.50 -1.64
N MET A 53 6.21 9.46 -1.37
CA MET A 53 5.61 8.52 -0.40
C MET A 53 5.64 7.05 -0.86
N LEU A 54 5.77 6.77 -2.16
CA LEU A 54 5.83 5.40 -2.69
C LEU A 54 7.27 4.90 -2.88
N ILE A 55 8.22 5.82 -3.09
CA ILE A 55 9.65 5.51 -3.27
C ILE A 55 10.34 5.35 -1.93
N ASP A 56 9.94 6.15 -0.93
CA ASP A 56 10.45 5.97 0.40
C ASP A 56 9.96 4.59 0.87
N LYS A 57 10.86 3.61 0.89
CA LYS A 57 10.62 2.20 1.21
C LYS A 57 10.25 2.01 2.69
N THR A 58 9.67 3.04 3.29
CA THR A 58 9.40 3.26 4.71
C THR A 58 7.90 3.50 4.89
N ILE A 59 7.10 2.49 4.57
CA ILE A 59 5.73 2.32 5.09
C ILE A 59 5.72 1.10 6.01
#